data_AF-A0A2L0NET8-F1
#
_entry.id   AF-A0A2L0NET8-F1
#
_cell.length_a   1.000
_cell.length_b   1.000
_cell.length_c   1.000
_cell.angle_alpha   90.00
_cell.angle_beta   90.00
_cell.angle_gamma   90.00
#
_symmetry.space_group_name_H-M   'P 1'
#
loop_
_entity.id
_entity.type
_entity.pdbx_description
1 polymer ?
#
loop_
_entity_poly.entity_id
_entity_poly.type
_entity_poly.pdbx_seq_one_letter_code
_entity_poly.pdbx_strand_id
1 'polypeptide(L)'
;MTHPLLAAVRQNAAALNYLYWPGDFDLDRTEHVEAVVLASGEPLEPIAGDGSGGTYFLCGEGGDERPVLYADSEGRAALVAIGLPELVRLLLAVPWWRDCRCFTAEESAEAAEGYLEDEPFLLDERDAAAAALGIELPTEEEALARLREVATGPGPGRDIVLLNAEEGTAYDALFG
;
A
#
# COMPACT_ATOMS: atom_id res chain seq x y z
N MET A 1 -1.75 15.16 9.48
CA MET A 1 -0.47 15.94 9.57
C MET A 1 0.01 16.25 8.16
N THR A 2 1.11 16.98 7.92
CA THR A 2 1.67 17.09 6.56
C THR A 2 2.77 16.05 6.40
N HIS A 3 2.59 15.10 5.48
CA HIS A 3 3.56 14.05 5.16
C HIS A 3 4.51 14.52 4.05
N PRO A 4 5.79 14.80 4.32
CA PRO A 4 6.72 15.33 3.33
C PRO A 4 6.82 14.47 2.07
N LEU A 5 6.80 13.13 2.21
CA LEU A 5 6.88 12.24 1.05
C LEU A 5 5.63 12.34 0.17
N LEU A 6 4.42 12.35 0.76
CA LEU A 6 3.19 12.52 -0.02
C LEU A 6 3.12 13.92 -0.67
N ALA A 7 3.62 14.94 0.03
CA ALA A 7 3.74 16.28 -0.54
C ALA A 7 4.70 16.33 -1.73
N ALA A 8 5.80 15.56 -1.69
CA ALA A 8 6.73 15.42 -2.81
C ALA A 8 6.09 14.69 -4.00
N VAL A 9 5.34 13.61 -3.75
CA VAL A 9 4.54 12.93 -4.78
C VAL A 9 3.58 13.90 -5.47
N ARG A 10 2.80 14.67 -4.71
CA ARG A 10 1.85 15.66 -5.28
C ARG A 10 2.51 16.73 -6.13
N GLN A 11 3.77 17.06 -5.86
CA GLN A 11 4.53 18.07 -6.60
C GLN A 11 5.25 17.50 -7.82
N ASN A 12 5.24 16.19 -8.01
CA ASN A 12 5.95 15.53 -9.10
C ASN A 12 5.00 14.73 -9.99
N ALA A 13 4.82 15.18 -11.24
CA ALA A 13 3.86 14.55 -12.15
C ALA A 13 4.19 13.09 -12.49
N ALA A 14 5.47 12.73 -12.62
CA ALA A 14 5.85 11.34 -12.91
C ALA A 14 5.47 10.41 -11.75
N ALA A 15 5.82 10.81 -10.52
CA ALA A 15 5.46 10.05 -9.32
C ALA A 15 3.95 10.01 -9.08
N LEU A 16 3.26 11.15 -9.22
CA LEU A 16 1.82 11.23 -9.02
C LEU A 16 1.06 10.35 -10.02
N ASN A 17 1.43 10.42 -11.30
CA ASN A 17 0.79 9.62 -12.33
C ASN A 17 1.03 8.14 -12.09
N TYR A 18 2.28 7.72 -11.87
CA TYR A 18 2.60 6.31 -11.66
C TYR A 18 1.91 5.75 -10.41
N LEU A 19 1.92 6.50 -9.29
CA LEU A 19 1.26 6.04 -8.08
C LEU A 19 -0.27 6.04 -8.21
N TYR A 20 -0.85 6.96 -8.99
CA TYR A 20 -2.28 6.91 -9.32
C TYR A 20 -2.61 5.68 -10.16
N TRP A 21 -1.87 5.44 -11.24
CA TRP A 21 -1.92 4.25 -12.07
C TRP A 21 -0.56 4.03 -12.72
N PRO A 22 0.06 2.84 -12.57
CA PRO A 22 -0.51 1.57 -12.14
C PRO A 22 -0.53 1.31 -10.61
N GLY A 23 0.02 2.22 -9.79
CA GLY A 23 0.18 2.01 -8.35
C GLY A 23 -1.11 1.97 -7.54
N ASP A 24 -2.24 2.41 -8.12
CA ASP A 24 -3.58 2.37 -7.50
C ASP A 24 -3.60 3.05 -6.11
N PHE A 25 -2.94 4.19 -6.04
CA PHE A 25 -2.72 5.00 -4.85
C PHE A 25 -3.13 6.45 -5.14
N ASP A 26 -4.44 6.67 -5.11
CA ASP A 26 -5.07 7.96 -5.33
C ASP A 26 -5.07 8.77 -4.03
N LEU A 27 -4.20 9.77 -3.98
CA LEU A 27 -4.07 10.70 -2.86
C LEU A 27 -5.31 11.59 -2.66
N ASP A 28 -6.18 11.72 -3.65
CA ASP A 28 -7.39 12.53 -3.59
C ASP A 28 -8.63 11.72 -3.15
N ARG A 29 -8.49 10.40 -2.97
CA ARG A 29 -9.50 9.54 -2.34
C ARG A 29 -9.01 9.08 -0.97
N THR A 30 -9.71 9.47 0.09
CA THR A 30 -9.38 9.03 1.47
C THR A 30 -10.61 8.52 2.23
N GLU A 31 -11.76 8.45 1.57
CA GLU A 31 -12.99 7.94 2.15
C GLU A 31 -13.04 6.44 1.92
N HIS A 32 -13.03 5.68 3.02
CA HIS A 32 -13.28 4.25 2.98
C HIS A 32 -14.77 3.97 2.86
N VAL A 33 -15.14 2.79 2.37
CA VAL A 33 -16.54 2.40 2.12
C VAL A 33 -17.42 2.41 3.37
N GLU A 34 -16.80 2.28 4.54
CA GLU A 34 -17.46 2.33 5.85
C GLU A 34 -16.54 2.94 6.92
N ALA A 35 -17.12 3.25 8.08
CA ALA A 35 -16.36 3.75 9.21
C ALA A 35 -15.52 2.62 9.84
N VAL A 36 -14.22 2.87 10.01
CA VAL A 36 -13.28 1.90 10.57
C VAL A 36 -12.42 2.51 11.68
N VAL A 37 -12.02 1.67 12.64
CA VAL A 37 -11.16 2.05 13.78
C VAL A 37 -10.16 0.95 14.10
N LEU A 38 -9.06 1.31 14.76
CA LEU A 38 -8.16 0.32 15.35
C LEU A 38 -8.76 -0.22 16.64
N ALA A 39 -8.65 -1.53 16.86
CA ALA A 39 -9.07 -2.18 18.11
C ALA A 39 -8.33 -1.62 19.34
N SER A 40 -7.11 -1.11 19.16
CA SER A 40 -6.34 -0.45 20.23
C SER A 40 -6.92 0.91 20.64
N GLY A 41 -7.80 1.50 19.82
CA GLY A 41 -8.30 2.87 19.97
C GLY A 41 -7.28 3.94 19.57
N GLU A 42 -6.12 3.54 19.04
CA GLU A 42 -5.13 4.48 18.50
C GLU A 42 -5.64 5.14 17.20
N PRO A 43 -5.07 6.30 16.81
CA PRO A 43 -5.48 6.99 15.60
C PRO A 43 -5.32 6.13 14.34
N LEU A 44 -6.24 6.33 13.40
CA LEU A 44 -6.21 5.75 12.07
C LEU A 44 -6.38 6.89 11.06
N GLU A 45 -5.34 7.20 10.29
CA GLU A 45 -5.35 8.32 9.34
C GLU A 45 -5.40 7.77 7.91
N PRO A 46 -6.50 7.97 7.16
CA PRO A 46 -6.55 7.60 5.75
C PRO A 46 -5.64 8.52 4.93
N ILE A 47 -4.84 7.95 4.04
CA ILE A 47 -3.83 8.68 3.26
C ILE A 47 -4.03 8.59 1.74
N ALA A 48 -4.71 7.55 1.26
CA ALA A 48 -5.02 7.32 -0.14
C ALA A 48 -6.04 6.20 -0.29
N GLY A 49 -6.64 6.08 -1.47
CA GLY A 49 -7.54 5.00 -1.86
C GLY A 49 -7.13 4.41 -3.20
N ASP A 50 -7.78 3.32 -3.59
CA ASP A 50 -7.55 2.72 -4.90
C ASP A 50 -8.78 2.82 -5.82
N GLY A 51 -8.64 2.34 -7.07
CA GLY A 51 -9.72 2.32 -8.05
C GLY A 51 -10.90 1.42 -7.67
N SER A 52 -10.69 0.41 -6.82
CA SER A 52 -11.68 -0.60 -6.41
C SER A 52 -12.46 -0.28 -5.13
N GLY A 53 -12.05 0.74 -4.36
CA GLY A 53 -12.68 1.10 -3.09
C GLY A 53 -11.87 0.72 -1.85
N GLY A 54 -10.65 0.24 -2.02
CA GLY A 54 -9.67 0.05 -0.95
C GLY A 54 -9.11 1.38 -0.44
N THR A 55 -8.51 1.34 0.75
CA THR A 55 -7.96 2.52 1.44
C THR A 55 -6.68 2.18 2.19
N TYR A 56 -5.70 3.06 2.09
CA TYR A 56 -4.45 3.02 2.83
C TYR A 56 -4.54 3.93 4.05
N PHE A 57 -4.08 3.44 5.19
CA PHE A 57 -4.11 4.13 6.46
C PHE A 57 -2.75 4.12 7.14
N LEU A 58 -2.39 5.22 7.80
CA LEU A 58 -1.33 5.23 8.81
C LEU A 58 -1.94 4.89 10.18
N CYS A 59 -1.34 3.90 10.84
CA CYS A 59 -1.80 3.40 12.13
C CYS A 59 -0.99 4.01 13.29
N GLY A 60 -1.68 4.51 14.30
CA GLY A 60 -1.08 5.01 15.52
C GLY A 60 -0.63 6.47 15.47
N GLU A 61 0.07 6.86 16.54
CA GLU A 61 0.67 8.18 16.72
C GLU A 61 2.03 8.29 16.01
N GLY A 62 2.39 9.48 15.56
CA GLY A 62 3.68 9.74 14.90
C GLY A 62 3.55 10.29 13.48
N GLY A 63 4.64 10.18 12.72
CA GLY A 63 4.76 10.74 11.36
C GLY A 63 4.76 9.67 10.28
N ASP A 64 5.66 9.85 9.30
CA ASP A 64 5.76 9.02 8.09
C ASP A 64 6.30 7.60 8.36
N GLU A 65 6.80 7.31 9.57
CA GLU A 65 7.36 6.01 9.97
C GLU A 65 6.29 5.04 10.52
N ARG A 66 5.03 5.48 10.61
CA ARG A 66 3.95 4.65 11.15
C ARG A 66 3.65 3.46 10.24
N PRO A 67 3.21 2.31 10.80
CA PRO A 67 2.71 1.20 10.01
C PRO A 67 1.62 1.64 9.04
N VAL A 68 1.68 1.14 7.82
CA VAL A 68 0.67 1.37 6.79
C VAL A 68 -0.19 0.13 6.67
N LEU A 69 -1.48 0.29 6.92
CA LEU A 69 -2.51 -0.72 6.70
C LEU A 69 -3.22 -0.43 5.37
N TYR A 70 -3.48 -1.48 4.60
CA TYR A 70 -4.44 -1.43 3.50
C TYR A 70 -5.68 -2.24 3.87
N ALA A 71 -6.85 -1.70 3.59
CA ALA A 71 -8.13 -2.38 3.70
C ALA A 71 -8.89 -2.30 2.39
N ASP A 72 -9.40 -3.43 1.89
CA ASP A 72 -10.26 -3.45 0.71
C ASP A 72 -11.74 -3.25 1.07
N SER A 73 -12.57 -3.11 0.03
CA SER A 73 -14.02 -2.97 0.15
C SER A 73 -14.75 -4.25 0.54
N GLU A 74 -14.07 -5.39 0.55
CA GLU A 74 -14.66 -6.69 0.91
C GLU A 74 -14.43 -7.07 2.38
N GLY A 75 -13.93 -6.13 3.19
CA GLY A 75 -13.73 -6.36 4.61
C GLY A 75 -12.44 -7.11 4.94
N ARG A 76 -11.42 -7.07 4.08
CA ARG A 76 -10.10 -7.65 4.35
C ARG A 76 -9.05 -6.57 4.54
N ALA A 77 -8.09 -6.83 5.43
CA ALA A 77 -7.02 -5.88 5.72
C ALA A 77 -5.69 -6.57 6.01
N ALA A 78 -4.60 -5.84 5.75
CA ALA A 78 -3.26 -6.23 6.19
C ALA A 78 -2.35 -5.00 6.30
N LEU A 79 -1.30 -5.13 7.11
CA LEU A 79 -0.16 -4.23 7.00
C LEU A 79 0.58 -4.51 5.70
N VAL A 80 0.93 -3.44 5.00
CA VAL A 80 1.63 -3.50 3.71
C VAL A 80 3.01 -2.88 3.75
N ALA A 81 3.29 -2.03 4.75
CA ALA A 81 4.59 -1.39 4.92
C ALA A 81 4.78 -0.86 6.35
N ILE A 82 6.03 -0.63 6.76
CA ILE A 82 6.37 0.18 7.93
C ILE A 82 6.86 1.54 7.42
N GLY A 83 5.94 2.49 7.40
CA GLY A 83 6.18 3.86 6.93
C GLY A 83 5.95 4.08 5.43
N LEU A 84 5.75 5.35 5.09
CA LEU A 84 5.50 5.81 3.73
C LEU A 84 6.65 5.52 2.75
N PRO A 85 7.95 5.62 3.15
CA PRO A 85 9.03 5.28 2.23
C PRO A 85 9.04 3.81 1.82
N GLU A 86 8.62 2.90 2.71
CA GLU A 86 8.50 1.48 2.40
C GLU A 86 7.29 1.22 1.49
N LEU A 87 6.14 1.86 1.78
CA LEU A 87 4.95 1.78 0.94
C LEU A 87 5.24 2.24 -0.50
N VAL A 88 5.85 3.41 -0.68
CA VAL A 88 6.12 3.93 -2.03
C VAL A 88 7.08 3.02 -2.79
N ARG A 89 8.07 2.41 -2.12
CA ARG A 89 8.94 1.42 -2.76
C ARG A 89 8.17 0.17 -3.22
N LEU A 90 7.24 -0.33 -2.41
CA LEU A 90 6.37 -1.45 -2.78
C LEU A 90 5.55 -1.11 -4.03
N LEU A 91 4.85 0.03 -4.03
CA LEU A 91 3.97 0.43 -5.13
C LEU A 91 4.74 0.71 -6.43
N LEU A 92 5.97 1.24 -6.33
CA LEU A 92 6.85 1.41 -7.48
C LEU A 92 7.36 0.06 -8.01
N ALA A 93 7.87 -0.80 -7.14
CA ALA A 93 8.50 -2.06 -7.55
C ALA A 93 7.49 -3.12 -8.01
N VAL A 94 6.32 -3.18 -7.37
CA VAL A 94 5.33 -4.26 -7.52
C VAL A 94 3.89 -3.69 -7.45
N PRO A 95 3.43 -2.91 -8.46
CA PRO A 95 2.07 -2.35 -8.45
C PRO A 95 0.96 -3.42 -8.39
N TRP A 96 1.26 -4.65 -8.82
CA TRP A 96 0.39 -5.83 -8.78
C TRP A 96 0.42 -6.62 -7.45
N TRP A 97 1.01 -6.08 -6.39
CA TRP A 97 1.19 -6.81 -5.12
C TRP A 97 -0.11 -7.41 -4.53
N ARG A 98 -1.27 -6.80 -4.81
CA ARG A 98 -2.60 -7.27 -4.37
C ARG A 98 -2.97 -8.64 -4.95
N ASP A 99 -2.43 -8.96 -6.12
CA ASP A 99 -2.63 -10.25 -6.80
C ASP A 99 -1.69 -11.34 -6.26
N CYS A 100 -0.70 -10.98 -5.44
CA CYS A 100 0.25 -11.91 -4.82
C CYS A 100 -0.25 -12.43 -3.45
N ARG A 101 -1.44 -13.03 -3.42
CA ARG A 101 -2.14 -13.42 -2.17
C ARG A 101 -1.38 -14.46 -1.36
N CYS A 102 -0.73 -15.43 -2.02
CA CYS A 102 0.04 -16.50 -1.36
C CYS A 102 1.56 -16.24 -1.38
N PHE A 103 2.01 -15.08 -1.90
CA PHE A 103 3.43 -14.72 -2.04
C PHE A 103 4.25 -15.74 -2.83
N THR A 104 3.66 -16.35 -3.86
CA THR A 104 4.39 -17.27 -4.74
C THR A 104 5.02 -16.52 -5.91
N ALA A 105 6.15 -17.04 -6.41
CA ALA A 105 6.78 -16.50 -7.60
C ALA A 105 5.90 -16.63 -8.86
N GLU A 106 5.03 -17.65 -8.89
CA GLU A 106 4.08 -17.88 -10.00
C GLU A 106 2.99 -16.81 -10.02
N GLU A 107 2.33 -16.53 -8.88
CA GLU A 107 1.34 -15.43 -8.78
C GLU A 107 1.94 -14.09 -9.20
N SER A 108 3.15 -13.78 -8.74
CA SER A 108 3.80 -12.52 -9.11
C SER A 108 4.13 -12.46 -10.60
N ALA A 109 4.65 -13.54 -11.19
CA ALA A 109 4.99 -13.57 -12.60
C ALA A 109 3.75 -13.43 -13.50
N GLU A 110 2.66 -14.13 -13.18
CA GLU A 110 1.40 -14.03 -13.91
C GLU A 110 0.80 -12.62 -13.82
N ALA A 111 0.80 -12.01 -12.62
CA ALA A 111 0.27 -10.67 -12.43
C ALA A 111 1.15 -9.60 -13.11
N ALA A 112 2.48 -9.75 -13.02
CA ALA A 112 3.43 -8.88 -13.70
C ALA A 112 3.27 -8.91 -15.22
N GLU A 113 3.01 -10.08 -15.81
CA GLU A 113 2.75 -10.22 -17.25
C GLU A 113 1.54 -9.38 -17.67
N GLY A 114 0.42 -9.49 -16.95
CA GLY A 114 -0.78 -8.69 -17.25
C GLY A 114 -0.52 -7.18 -17.18
N TYR A 115 0.17 -6.71 -16.14
CA TYR A 115 0.52 -5.30 -16.00
C TYR A 115 1.47 -4.82 -17.11
N LEU A 116 2.45 -5.62 -17.51
CA LEU A 116 3.39 -5.25 -18.58
C LEU A 116 2.76 -5.31 -19.97
N GLU A 117 1.75 -6.16 -20.17
CA GLU A 117 0.95 -6.20 -21.40
C GLU A 117 0.06 -4.95 -21.53
N ASP A 118 -0.62 -4.56 -20.45
CA ASP A 118 -1.49 -3.39 -20.42
C ASP A 118 -0.70 -2.07 -20.42
N GLU A 119 0.44 -2.03 -19.72
CA GLU A 119 1.31 -0.86 -19.57
C GLU A 119 2.73 -1.12 -20.09
N PRO A 120 2.96 -1.02 -21.42
CA PRO A 120 4.25 -1.35 -22.03
C PRO A 120 5.40 -0.40 -21.62
N PHE A 121 5.08 0.77 -21.04
CA PHE A 121 6.04 1.74 -20.54
C PHE A 121 6.21 1.71 -19.01
N LEU A 122 5.57 0.76 -18.32
CA LEU A 122 5.53 0.69 -16.86
C LEU A 122 6.92 0.80 -16.24
N LEU A 123 7.92 0.07 -16.77
CA LEU A 123 9.27 0.09 -16.20
C LEU A 123 9.98 1.43 -16.39
N ASP A 124 9.80 2.08 -17.54
CA ASP A 124 10.38 3.41 -17.81
C ASP A 124 9.73 4.49 -16.92
N GLU A 125 8.40 4.42 -16.75
CA GLU A 125 7.64 5.33 -15.90
C GLU A 125 7.94 5.14 -14.43
N ARG A 126 8.11 3.88 -13.99
CA ARG A 126 8.58 3.51 -12.65
C ARG A 126 9.93 4.14 -12.35
N ASP A 127 10.89 3.97 -13.26
CA ASP A 127 12.25 4.45 -13.08
C ASP A 127 12.29 5.99 -13.06
N ALA A 128 11.45 6.64 -13.89
CA ALA A 128 11.27 8.09 -13.87
C ALA A 128 10.67 8.59 -12.54
N ALA A 129 9.63 7.92 -12.02
CA ALA A 129 9.02 8.23 -10.75
C ALA A 129 10.01 8.06 -9.58
N ALA A 130 10.74 6.95 -9.53
CA ALA A 130 11.74 6.67 -8.51
C ALA A 130 12.87 7.70 -8.53
N ALA A 131 13.42 8.00 -9.72
CA ALA A 131 14.46 9.01 -9.87
C ALA A 131 13.99 10.39 -9.43
N ALA A 132 12.74 10.75 -9.73
CA ALA A 132 12.20 12.04 -9.37
C ALA A 132 11.92 12.21 -7.87
N LEU A 133 11.65 11.11 -7.16
CA LEU A 133 11.53 11.09 -5.69
C LEU A 133 12.87 10.85 -4.98
N GLY A 134 13.94 10.50 -5.71
CA GLY A 134 15.23 10.12 -5.13
C GLY A 134 15.17 8.81 -4.35
N ILE A 135 14.32 7.87 -4.79
CA ILE A 135 14.09 6.58 -4.16
C ILE A 135 14.92 5.51 -4.87
N GLU A 136 15.71 4.76 -4.09
CA GLU A 136 16.28 3.49 -4.54
C GLU A 136 15.21 2.40 -4.45
N LEU A 137 15.02 1.68 -5.55
CA LEU A 137 14.04 0.62 -5.66
C LEU A 137 14.63 -0.73 -5.25
N PRO A 138 13.89 -1.53 -4.47
CA PRO A 138 14.21 -2.94 -4.29
C PRO A 138 13.94 -3.72 -5.59
N THR A 139 14.47 -4.93 -5.67
CA THR A 139 13.96 -5.91 -6.64
C THR A 139 12.53 -6.33 -6.29
N GLU A 140 11.81 -6.89 -7.26
CA GLU A 140 10.48 -7.47 -7.05
C GLU A 140 10.47 -8.52 -5.93
N GLU A 141 11.46 -9.42 -5.95
CA GLU A 141 11.62 -10.47 -4.93
C GLU A 141 11.82 -9.88 -3.53
N GLU A 142 12.68 -8.86 -3.39
CA GLU A 142 12.91 -8.18 -2.11
C GLU A 142 11.65 -7.45 -1.62
N ALA A 143 10.92 -6.77 -2.51
CA ALA A 143 9.69 -6.08 -2.18
C ALA A 143 8.60 -7.05 -1.69
N LEU A 144 8.39 -8.16 -2.39
CA LEU A 144 7.40 -9.17 -2.00
C LEU A 144 7.80 -9.93 -0.74
N ALA A 145 9.09 -10.27 -0.59
CA ALA A 145 9.60 -10.87 0.64
C ALA A 145 9.35 -9.96 1.84
N ARG A 146 9.56 -8.65 1.66
CA ARG A 146 9.33 -7.66 2.70
C ARG A 146 7.85 -7.45 3.00
N LEU A 147 7.00 -7.35 1.97
CA LEU A 147 5.54 -7.30 2.15
C LEU A 147 5.03 -8.51 2.94
N ARG A 148 5.48 -9.72 2.60
CA ARG A 148 5.14 -10.94 3.34
C ARG A 148 5.57 -10.87 4.81
N GLU A 149 6.77 -10.38 5.08
CA GLU A 149 7.28 -10.21 6.44
C GLU A 149 6.41 -9.24 7.24
N VAL A 150 6.03 -8.10 6.65
CA VAL A 150 5.17 -7.10 7.30
C VAL A 150 3.76 -7.63 7.53
N ALA A 151 3.18 -8.29 6.52
CA ALA A 151 1.81 -8.77 6.55
C ALA A 151 1.61 -9.97 7.49
N THR A 152 2.61 -10.87 7.59
CA THR A 152 2.44 -12.18 8.27
C THR A 152 3.44 -12.43 9.41
N GLY A 153 4.51 -11.64 9.47
CA GLY A 153 5.60 -11.83 10.43
C GLY A 153 5.27 -11.37 11.86
N PRO A 154 6.17 -11.64 12.82
CA PRO A 154 6.02 -11.21 14.21
C PRO A 154 6.45 -9.74 14.44
N GLY A 155 6.42 -8.90 13.41
CA GLY A 155 6.97 -7.54 13.42
C GLY A 155 6.13 -6.48 14.15
N PRO A 156 6.62 -5.22 14.17
CA PRO A 156 5.85 -4.09 14.68
C PRO A 156 4.53 -3.98 13.91
N GLY A 157 3.42 -3.96 14.65
CA GLY A 157 2.09 -3.90 14.07
C GLY A 157 1.34 -5.23 13.96
N ARG A 158 1.93 -6.37 14.39
CA ARG A 158 1.22 -7.66 14.49
C ARG A 158 -0.13 -7.57 15.24
N ASP A 159 -0.20 -6.67 16.23
CA ASP A 159 -1.39 -6.47 17.06
C ASP A 159 -2.35 -5.41 16.49
N ILE A 160 -2.07 -4.87 15.30
CA ILE A 160 -2.97 -3.93 14.61
C ILE A 160 -4.14 -4.73 14.04
N VAL A 161 -5.31 -4.52 14.64
CA VAL A 161 -6.58 -5.11 14.22
C VAL A 161 -7.50 -3.99 13.79
N LEU A 162 -7.93 -4.01 12.53
CA LEU A 162 -8.94 -3.11 12.00
C LEU A 162 -10.33 -3.64 12.32
N LEU A 163 -11.19 -2.77 12.83
CA LEU A 163 -12.59 -3.06 13.13
C LEU A 163 -13.50 -2.20 12.26
N ASN A 164 -14.61 -2.78 11.81
CA ASN A 164 -15.79 -2.00 11.44
C ASN A 164 -16.27 -1.24 12.69
N ALA A 165 -16.39 0.08 12.60
CA ALA A 165 -16.69 0.93 13.75
C ALA A 165 -18.15 0.80 14.23
N GLU A 166 -19.06 0.39 13.36
CA GLU A 166 -20.48 0.22 13.67
C GLU A 166 -20.77 -1.17 14.25
N GLU A 167 -20.24 -2.22 13.62
CA GLU A 167 -20.47 -3.61 13.99
C GLU A 167 -19.49 -4.11 15.07
N GLY A 168 -18.32 -3.50 15.19
CA GLY A 168 -17.24 -3.93 16.07
C GLY A 168 -16.59 -5.25 15.65
N THR A 169 -16.85 -5.71 14.43
CA THR A 169 -16.30 -6.93 13.83
C THR A 169 -14.92 -6.65 13.23
N ALA A 170 -14.02 -7.62 13.35
CA ALA A 170 -12.68 -7.50 12.78
C ALA A 170 -12.69 -7.81 11.28
N TYR A 171 -11.88 -7.06 10.53
CA TYR A 171 -11.62 -7.38 9.13
C TYR A 171 -10.89 -8.72 9.01
N ASP A 172 -11.18 -9.44 7.93
CA ASP A 172 -10.49 -10.68 7.57
C ASP A 172 -9.05 -10.40 7.10
N ALA A 173 -8.21 -11.43 7.10
CA ALA A 173 -6.83 -11.29 6.63
C ALA A 173 -6.79 -11.09 5.10
N LEU A 174 -6.05 -10.08 4.65
CA LEU A 174 -5.80 -9.86 3.22
C LEU A 174 -4.82 -10.89 2.63
N PHE A 175 -4.05 -11.62 3.42
CA PHE A 175 -3.14 -12.64 2.90
C PHE A 175 -3.34 -13.94 3.67
N GLY A 176 -3.26 -15.07 2.96
CA GLY A 176 -3.50 -16.40 3.53
C GLY A 176 -4.25 -17.34 2.62
#